data_AF-A0A7S2NTX2-F1
#
_entry.id   AF-A0A7S2NTX2-F1
#
_cell.length_a   1.000
_cell.length_b   1.000
_cell.length_c   1.000
_cell.angle_alpha   90.00
_cell.angle_beta   90.00
_cell.angle_gamma   90.00
#
_symmetry.space_group_name_H-M   'P 1'
#
loop_
_entity.id
_entity.type
_entity.pdbx_description
1 polymer ?
#
loop_
_entity_poly.entity_id
_entity_poly.type
_entity_poly.pdbx_seq_one_letter_code
_entity_poly.pdbx_strand_id
1 'polypeptide(L)'
;HWIHPDTGQMVLQSSPFVFNGATFNLNSYVGHTFQLRELPGKKSGVCGDAGEEMTCRTDMVSVSENDEQVVLIKKGVVAIHQDDKTRARDTAGELMTYCRESAKTNLQGSNLTGEATTKVLDEMAECIEESVAKKLAEANEEVVFQAKIRKEIAEKWENYTCADLEVESSKPKEKSVWVNRNEYRRYNVGKFLDRDEAKIHVIENFITAEECEAMESAAEPRLHRASVADESGGSKFSEARKAMQAGIKVRWELEHKSDPIAVLSRRVYDYTNYATGYGLEEFGQEDLMSIQYFGKNYESGEEPDRYTPHCDGDCNGLKHKDGGRVATMVMYCKIPDEGGATQFRNSGIHIKPNFGMATFFSYMGSDGMMDTGFTEHSGCPVTKGDKKIVTQWMRYGVDKDNHWTSWNTMGVKHSEAYND
;
A
#
# COMPACT_ATOMS: atom_id res chain seq x y z
N HIS A 1 7.85 36.95 8.37
CA HIS A 1 9.21 36.79 8.93
C HIS A 1 9.28 35.48 9.68
N TRP A 2 10.34 34.71 9.47
CA TRP A 2 10.77 33.58 10.32
C TRP A 2 11.46 34.15 11.56
N ILE A 3 11.23 33.56 12.73
CA ILE A 3 11.75 34.08 14.00
C ILE A 3 12.70 33.05 14.59
N HIS A 4 13.97 33.40 14.72
CA HIS A 4 14.95 32.49 15.29
C HIS A 4 14.55 32.07 16.71
N PRO A 5 14.51 30.76 17.03
CA PRO A 5 14.01 30.27 18.31
C PRO A 5 14.82 30.80 19.49
N ASP A 6 16.15 30.80 19.37
CA ASP A 6 17.04 31.21 20.47
C ASP A 6 17.31 32.72 20.54
N THR A 7 17.43 33.38 19.38
CA THR A 7 17.88 34.78 19.31
C THR A 7 16.74 35.78 19.10
N GLY A 8 15.54 35.31 18.74
CA GLY A 8 14.40 36.16 18.36
C GLY A 8 14.62 36.94 17.07
N GLN A 9 15.72 36.70 16.34
CA GLN A 9 16.04 37.42 15.12
C GLN A 9 15.00 37.13 14.03
N MET A 10 14.44 38.19 13.46
CA MET A 10 13.44 38.09 12.40
C MET A 10 14.11 38.09 11.03
N VAL A 11 13.82 37.06 10.23
CA VAL A 11 14.31 36.91 8.85
C VAL A 11 13.13 36.94 7.90
N LEU A 12 13.17 37.81 6.89
CA LEU A 12 12.11 37.86 5.86
C LEU A 12 12.23 36.62 4.96
N GLN A 13 11.19 35.78 4.93
CA GLN A 13 11.19 34.53 4.15
C GLN A 13 10.62 34.69 2.74
N SER A 14 9.73 35.65 2.52
CA SER A 14 8.99 35.79 1.26
C SER A 14 9.56 36.92 0.41
N SER A 15 10.10 36.56 -0.75
CA SER A 15 10.25 37.45 -1.91
C SER A 15 9.70 36.72 -3.14
N PRO A 16 8.60 37.20 -3.78
CA PRO A 16 7.82 38.38 -3.44
C PRO A 16 6.75 38.11 -2.37
N PHE A 17 6.16 39.18 -1.85
CA PHE A 17 5.18 39.21 -0.76
C PHE A 17 3.96 38.30 -0.99
N VAL A 18 3.28 37.92 0.09
CA VAL A 18 2.00 37.19 0.00
C VAL A 18 0.92 38.13 -0.56
N PHE A 19 0.37 37.79 -1.72
CA PHE A 19 -0.74 38.51 -2.34
C PHE A 19 -2.07 37.81 -2.09
N ASN A 20 -3.18 38.52 -2.27
CA ASN A 20 -4.51 37.92 -2.15
C ASN A 20 -4.66 36.73 -3.12
N GLY A 21 -5.08 35.57 -2.61
CA GLY A 21 -5.21 34.33 -3.37
C GLY A 21 -3.91 33.57 -3.63
N ALA A 22 -2.76 34.03 -3.13
CA ALA A 22 -1.50 33.31 -3.28
C ALA A 22 -1.34 32.20 -2.22
N THR A 23 -0.82 31.06 -2.64
CA THR A 23 -0.45 29.93 -1.76
C THR A 23 1.08 29.78 -1.76
N PHE A 24 1.65 29.44 -0.60
CA PHE A 24 3.08 29.19 -0.46
C PHE A 24 3.34 28.14 0.61
N ASN A 25 4.41 27.35 0.43
CA ASN A 25 4.83 26.34 1.40
C ASN A 25 5.87 26.93 2.36
N LEU A 26 5.73 26.64 3.65
CA LEU A 26 6.71 26.97 4.68
C LEU A 26 7.37 25.70 5.19
N ASN A 27 8.68 25.55 4.94
CA ASN A 27 9.46 24.46 5.53
C ASN A 27 9.97 24.89 6.91
N SER A 28 9.55 24.17 7.95
CA SER A 28 9.81 24.52 9.35
C SER A 28 9.63 23.31 10.28
N TYR A 29 9.95 23.47 11.57
CA TYR A 29 9.69 22.49 12.63
C TYR A 29 8.50 22.90 13.51
N VAL A 30 7.91 21.93 14.21
CA VAL A 30 6.84 22.11 15.19
C VAL A 30 7.26 23.08 16.29
N GLY A 31 6.36 23.99 16.67
CA GLY A 31 6.59 25.01 17.70
C GLY A 31 7.32 26.25 17.20
N HIS A 32 7.84 26.24 15.96
CA HIS A 32 8.46 27.42 15.38
C HIS A 32 7.43 28.51 15.04
N THR A 33 7.77 29.78 15.25
CA THR A 33 6.86 30.92 15.07
C THR A 33 7.30 31.85 13.94
N PHE A 34 6.31 32.36 13.20
CA PHE A 34 6.46 33.34 12.14
C PHE A 34 5.65 34.60 12.47
N GLN A 35 6.17 35.77 12.11
CA GLN A 35 5.40 37.02 12.13
C GLN A 35 4.89 37.35 10.74
N LEU A 36 3.58 37.50 10.59
CA LEU A 36 2.94 38.14 9.46
C LEU A 36 2.91 39.64 9.69
N ARG A 37 3.20 40.42 8.65
CA ARG A 37 3.22 41.88 8.72
C ARG A 37 2.64 42.47 7.46
N GLU A 38 1.66 43.34 7.62
CA GLU A 38 1.16 44.21 6.57
C GLU A 38 2.26 45.16 6.08
N LEU A 39 2.32 45.36 4.77
CA LEU A 39 3.23 46.32 4.16
C LEU A 39 2.47 47.57 3.74
N PRO A 40 3.10 48.76 3.82
CA PRO A 40 2.48 49.99 3.35
C PRO A 40 2.08 49.89 1.88
N GLY A 41 0.95 50.51 1.53
CA GLY A 41 0.50 50.56 0.15
C GLY A 41 1.56 51.24 -0.73
N LYS A 42 1.91 50.63 -1.87
CA LYS A 42 2.98 51.13 -2.77
C LYS A 42 2.83 52.61 -3.19
N LYS A 43 1.59 53.12 -3.23
CA LYS A 43 1.28 54.52 -3.60
C LYS A 43 1.01 55.42 -2.39
N SER A 44 0.39 54.89 -1.34
CA SER A 44 -0.03 55.67 -0.18
C SER A 44 1.07 55.81 0.87
N GLY A 45 2.04 54.89 0.90
CA GLY A 45 3.10 54.87 1.90
C GLY A 45 2.63 54.56 3.32
N VAL A 46 1.33 54.27 3.51
CA VAL A 46 0.70 53.99 4.80
C VAL A 46 0.03 52.62 4.78
N CYS A 47 -0.06 52.01 5.96
CA CYS A 47 -0.83 50.78 6.21
C CYS A 47 -2.26 51.13 6.63
N GLY A 48 -3.19 50.18 6.47
CA GLY A 48 -4.60 50.37 6.83
C GLY A 48 -5.50 50.91 5.71
N ASP A 49 -6.80 50.87 5.96
CA ASP A 49 -7.82 51.51 5.12
C ASP A 49 -7.88 53.02 5.46
N ALA A 50 -8.20 53.88 4.49
CA ALA A 50 -8.15 55.33 4.67
C ALA A 50 -9.05 55.80 5.83
N GLY A 51 -8.45 56.18 6.96
CA GLY A 51 -9.15 56.71 8.14
C GLY A 51 -8.88 56.01 9.48
N GLU A 52 -8.11 54.92 9.52
CA GLU A 52 -7.74 54.21 10.76
C GLU A 52 -6.22 54.24 11.04
N GLU A 53 -5.83 53.91 12.29
CA GLU A 53 -4.50 54.11 12.90
C GLU A 53 -3.28 53.78 12.02
N MET A 54 -2.23 54.61 12.14
CA MET A 54 -0.99 54.62 11.34
C MET A 54 -0.06 53.40 11.51
N THR A 55 -0.49 52.30 12.14
CA THR A 55 0.36 51.13 12.43
C THR A 55 0.02 49.94 11.53
N CYS A 56 1.02 49.40 10.86
CA CYS A 56 0.86 48.19 10.04
C CYS A 56 0.46 46.99 10.91
N ARG A 57 -0.61 46.30 10.51
CA ARG A 57 -1.11 45.14 11.24
C ARG A 57 -0.10 44.01 11.22
N THR A 58 0.01 43.31 12.34
CA THR A 58 0.86 42.14 12.49
C THR A 58 0.11 41.04 13.19
N ASP A 59 0.44 39.81 12.85
CA ASP A 59 -0.05 38.64 13.55
C ASP A 59 1.03 37.56 13.59
N MET A 60 0.85 36.58 14.46
CA MET A 60 1.82 35.52 14.71
C MET A 60 1.23 34.18 14.31
N VAL A 61 2.06 33.36 13.66
CA VAL A 61 1.69 32.02 13.20
C VAL A 61 2.68 31.06 13.82
N SER A 62 2.19 30.08 14.59
CA SER A 62 3.04 29.00 15.10
C SER A 62 2.76 27.70 14.35
N VAL A 63 3.81 26.95 14.05
CA VAL A 63 3.68 25.61 13.46
C VAL A 63 3.18 24.68 14.57
N SER A 64 2.04 24.05 14.36
CA SER A 64 1.48 23.08 15.31
C SER A 64 1.99 21.66 15.02
N GLU A 65 1.59 20.72 15.88
CA GLU A 65 1.84 19.27 15.69
C GLU A 65 0.87 18.61 14.70
N ASN A 66 -0.10 19.35 14.16
CA ASN A 66 -1.14 18.77 13.28
C ASN A 66 -0.60 18.52 11.87
N ASP A 67 -0.89 17.34 11.33
CA ASP A 67 -0.60 16.97 9.94
C ASP A 67 -1.38 17.85 8.95
N GLU A 68 -0.76 18.20 7.82
CA GLU A 68 -1.32 18.99 6.71
C GLU A 68 -1.94 20.34 7.12
N GLN A 69 -1.33 21.03 8.10
CA GLN A 69 -1.77 22.35 8.55
C GLN A 69 -1.76 23.40 7.41
N VAL A 70 -2.89 24.07 7.23
CA VAL A 70 -3.02 25.26 6.38
C VAL A 70 -3.23 26.49 7.24
N VAL A 71 -2.57 27.60 6.89
CA VAL A 71 -2.77 28.90 7.55
C VAL A 71 -3.43 29.85 6.56
N LEU A 72 -4.68 30.21 6.84
CA LEU A 72 -5.43 31.19 6.05
C LEU A 72 -5.22 32.58 6.63
N ILE A 73 -4.76 33.52 5.79
CA ILE A 73 -4.61 34.92 6.17
C ILE A 73 -5.85 35.68 5.72
N LYS A 74 -6.74 36.03 6.66
CA LYS A 74 -7.95 36.80 6.38
C LYS A 74 -7.66 38.31 6.28
N LYS A 75 -8.64 39.05 5.76
CA LYS A 75 -8.62 40.53 5.72
C LYS A 75 -8.33 41.05 7.14
N GLY A 76 -7.37 41.96 7.25
CA GLY A 76 -6.88 42.46 8.54
C GLY A 76 -5.61 41.80 9.06
N VAL A 77 -4.97 40.92 8.27
CA VAL A 77 -3.80 40.13 8.71
C VAL A 77 -4.15 39.29 9.92
N VAL A 78 -5.27 38.57 9.83
CA VAL A 78 -5.68 37.61 10.87
C VAL A 78 -5.36 36.21 10.37
N ALA A 79 -4.43 35.53 11.02
CA ALA A 79 -4.07 34.15 10.72
C ALA A 79 -5.07 33.19 11.38
N ILE A 80 -5.60 32.28 10.57
CA ILE A 80 -6.46 31.20 11.05
C ILE A 80 -5.80 29.88 10.68
N HIS A 81 -5.59 29.06 11.71
CA HIS A 81 -5.10 27.71 11.57
C HIS A 81 -6.27 26.79 11.19
N GLN A 82 -6.12 26.05 10.10
CA GLN A 82 -7.04 24.97 9.74
C GLN A 82 -6.22 23.70 9.52
N ASP A 83 -6.55 22.66 10.29
CA ASP A 83 -6.15 21.29 10.01
C ASP A 83 -7.33 20.53 9.38
N ASP A 84 -7.07 19.34 8.85
CA ASP A 84 -8.07 18.49 8.21
C ASP A 84 -9.27 18.20 9.12
N LYS A 85 -9.04 17.98 10.42
CA LYS A 85 -10.12 17.73 11.40
C LYS A 85 -10.97 18.97 11.60
N THR A 86 -10.38 20.15 11.56
CA THR A 86 -11.05 21.44 11.68
C THR A 86 -11.82 21.77 10.41
N ARG A 87 -11.25 21.54 9.22
CA ARG A 87 -12.00 21.67 7.95
C ARG A 87 -13.18 20.71 7.89
N ALA A 88 -13.00 19.46 8.33
CA ALA A 88 -14.09 18.48 8.39
C ALA A 88 -15.19 18.92 9.38
N ARG A 89 -14.82 19.49 10.54
CA ARG A 89 -15.79 20.07 11.49
C ARG A 89 -16.49 21.30 10.94
N ASP A 90 -15.77 22.21 10.29
CA ASP A 90 -16.33 23.43 9.69
C ASP A 90 -17.32 23.06 8.58
N THR A 91 -16.93 22.13 7.70
CA THR A 91 -17.78 21.59 6.62
C THR A 91 -19.03 20.91 7.20
N ALA A 92 -18.89 20.13 8.28
CA ALA A 92 -20.03 19.54 8.98
C ALA A 92 -20.93 20.62 9.62
N GLY A 93 -20.36 21.69 10.17
CA GLY A 93 -21.10 22.82 10.72
C GLY A 93 -21.88 23.61 9.66
N GLU A 94 -21.26 23.85 8.50
CA GLU A 94 -21.91 24.47 7.33
C GLU A 94 -23.05 23.59 6.82
N LEU A 95 -22.84 22.28 6.70
CA LEU A 95 -23.88 21.34 6.30
C LEU A 95 -25.06 21.31 7.28
N MET A 96 -24.79 21.27 8.58
CA MET A 96 -25.81 21.32 9.62
C MET A 96 -26.63 22.62 9.55
N THR A 97 -25.98 23.73 9.24
CA THR A 97 -26.63 25.04 9.10
C THR A 97 -27.53 25.06 7.87
N TYR A 98 -27.00 24.61 6.73
CA TYR A 98 -27.75 24.47 5.48
C TYR A 98 -29.00 23.60 5.64
N CYS A 99 -28.85 22.39 6.19
CA CYS A 99 -29.99 21.48 6.36
C CYS A 99 -31.04 22.04 7.33
N ARG A 100 -30.61 22.73 8.39
CA ARG A 100 -31.52 23.43 9.31
C ARG A 100 -32.30 24.54 8.63
N GLU A 101 -31.66 25.34 7.78
CA GLU A 101 -32.32 26.43 7.04
C GLU A 101 -33.28 25.89 5.97
N SER A 102 -32.88 24.81 5.28
CA SER A 102 -33.72 24.11 4.30
C SER A 102 -35.00 23.57 4.92
N ALA A 103 -34.88 22.82 6.03
CA ALA A 103 -36.04 22.28 6.77
C ALA A 103 -36.97 23.40 7.29
N LYS A 104 -36.41 24.52 7.78
CA LYS A 104 -37.22 25.68 8.20
C LYS A 104 -37.99 26.32 7.04
N THR A 105 -37.39 26.36 5.85
CA THR A 105 -38.00 26.98 4.66
C THR A 105 -39.17 26.15 4.14
N ASN A 106 -39.03 24.83 4.13
CA ASN A 106 -40.09 23.90 3.70
C ASN A 106 -41.35 23.92 4.58
N LEU A 107 -41.24 24.47 5.80
CA LEU A 107 -42.33 24.53 6.78
C LEU A 107 -43.01 25.90 6.89
N GLN A 108 -42.59 26.90 6.09
CA GLN A 108 -43.29 28.19 6.02
C GLN A 108 -44.71 28.01 5.47
N GLY A 109 -45.66 27.84 6.39
CA GLY A 109 -47.08 27.60 6.11
C GLY A 109 -47.79 26.68 7.11
N SER A 110 -47.07 26.01 8.00
CA SER A 110 -47.64 25.09 8.99
C SER A 110 -47.61 25.67 10.41
N ASN A 111 -48.77 25.74 11.08
CA ASN A 111 -48.86 26.13 12.48
C ASN A 111 -48.11 25.09 13.34
N LEU A 112 -47.12 25.54 14.11
CA LEU A 112 -46.22 24.71 14.91
C LEU A 112 -46.97 23.96 16.03
N THR A 113 -47.46 22.77 15.71
CA THR A 113 -47.86 21.72 16.67
C THR A 113 -46.67 20.75 16.89
N GLY A 114 -46.74 19.87 17.89
CA GLY A 114 -45.67 18.87 18.15
C GLY A 114 -45.34 17.99 16.94
N GLU A 115 -46.33 17.74 16.08
CA GLU A 115 -46.20 16.99 14.82
C GLU A 115 -45.32 17.72 13.77
N ALA A 116 -45.38 19.06 13.74
CA ALA A 116 -44.53 19.87 12.87
C ALA A 116 -43.06 19.82 13.30
N THR A 117 -42.77 19.61 14.59
CA THR A 117 -41.39 19.55 15.11
C THR A 117 -40.70 18.25 14.74
N THR A 118 -41.42 17.12 14.78
CA THR A 118 -40.92 15.82 14.30
C THR A 118 -40.58 15.89 12.81
N LYS A 119 -41.45 16.54 12.03
CA LYS A 119 -41.24 16.72 10.59
C LYS A 119 -39.99 17.55 10.25
N VAL A 120 -39.65 18.57 11.06
CA VAL A 120 -38.38 19.30 10.94
C VAL A 120 -37.19 18.37 11.13
N LEU A 121 -37.25 17.51 12.15
CA LEU A 121 -36.15 16.61 12.48
C LEU A 121 -35.94 15.56 11.39
N ASP A 122 -37.03 15.03 10.83
CA ASP A 122 -36.98 14.08 9.71
C ASP A 122 -36.39 14.73 8.45
N GLU A 123 -36.85 15.93 8.06
CA GLU A 123 -36.31 16.67 6.91
C GLU A 123 -34.83 17.06 7.10
N MET A 124 -34.43 17.39 8.32
CA MET A 124 -33.03 17.65 8.64
C MET A 124 -32.19 16.37 8.54
N ALA A 125 -32.68 15.24 9.04
CA ALA A 125 -31.98 13.96 8.99
C ALA A 125 -31.78 13.49 7.54
N GLU A 126 -32.82 13.56 6.72
CA GLU A 126 -32.77 13.24 5.29
C GLU A 126 -31.75 14.11 4.55
N CYS A 127 -31.77 15.43 4.77
CA CYS A 127 -30.82 16.35 4.16
C CYS A 127 -29.35 16.04 4.54
N ILE A 128 -29.10 15.71 5.81
CA ILE A 128 -27.76 15.34 6.29
C ILE A 128 -27.33 14.02 5.64
N GLU A 129 -28.21 13.01 5.65
CA GLU A 129 -27.91 11.70 5.07
C GLU A 129 -27.57 11.80 3.58
N GLU A 130 -28.38 12.52 2.80
CA GLU A 130 -28.14 12.73 1.37
C GLU A 130 -26.83 13.49 1.12
N SER A 131 -26.58 14.54 1.89
CA SER A 131 -25.38 15.37 1.72
C SER A 131 -24.10 14.64 2.13
N VAL A 132 -24.15 13.85 3.21
CA VAL A 132 -23.03 12.99 3.63
C VAL A 132 -22.79 11.89 2.60
N ALA A 133 -23.84 11.22 2.12
CA ALA A 133 -23.74 10.22 1.07
C ALA A 133 -23.11 10.80 -0.21
N LYS A 134 -23.53 12.01 -0.61
CA LYS A 134 -22.93 12.72 -1.75
C LYS A 134 -21.46 13.05 -1.53
N LYS A 135 -21.08 13.54 -0.34
CA LYS A 135 -19.67 13.83 -0.01
C LYS A 135 -18.80 12.58 0.02
N LEU A 136 -19.33 11.47 0.54
CA LEU A 136 -18.68 10.17 0.49
C LEU A 136 -18.51 9.68 -0.96
N ALA A 137 -19.53 9.86 -1.80
CA ALA A 137 -19.45 9.53 -3.22
C ALA A 137 -18.40 10.38 -3.95
N GLU A 138 -18.39 11.70 -3.75
CA GLU A 138 -17.38 12.62 -4.31
C GLU A 138 -15.95 12.21 -3.87
N ALA A 139 -15.75 11.93 -2.58
CA ALA A 139 -14.47 11.47 -2.06
C ALA A 139 -14.06 10.11 -2.63
N ASN A 140 -15.03 9.19 -2.80
CA ASN A 140 -14.77 7.88 -3.40
C ASN A 140 -14.41 8.00 -4.90
N GLU A 141 -15.08 8.88 -5.66
CA GLU A 141 -14.72 9.17 -7.05
C GLU A 141 -13.30 9.73 -7.16
N GLU A 142 -12.91 10.63 -6.24
CA GLU A 142 -11.55 11.15 -6.17
C GLU A 142 -10.53 10.03 -5.88
N VAL A 143 -10.80 9.16 -4.90
CA VAL A 143 -9.95 8.01 -4.58
C VAL A 143 -9.80 7.07 -5.79
N VAL A 144 -10.89 6.79 -6.50
CA VAL A 144 -10.89 5.96 -7.72
C VAL A 144 -10.04 6.62 -8.82
N PHE A 145 -10.19 7.93 -9.02
CA PHE A 145 -9.41 8.68 -9.99
C PHE A 145 -7.91 8.66 -9.66
N GLN A 146 -7.54 8.92 -8.40
CA GLN A 146 -6.15 8.87 -7.96
C GLN A 146 -5.56 7.46 -8.09
N ALA A 147 -6.33 6.42 -7.77
CA ALA A 147 -5.92 5.02 -7.95
C ALA A 147 -5.69 4.67 -9.43
N LYS A 148 -6.51 5.22 -10.35
CA LYS A 148 -6.31 5.07 -11.79
C LYS A 148 -5.01 5.73 -12.25
N ILE A 149 -4.77 6.98 -11.86
CA ILE A 149 -3.52 7.69 -12.19
C ILE A 149 -2.29 6.92 -11.68
N ARG A 150 -2.36 6.40 -10.45
CA ARG A 150 -1.30 5.55 -9.88
C ARG A 150 -1.00 4.35 -10.78
N LYS A 151 -2.02 3.64 -11.25
CA LYS A 151 -1.87 2.47 -12.14
C LYS A 151 -1.26 2.85 -13.49
N GLU A 152 -1.71 3.95 -14.10
CA GLU A 152 -1.16 4.44 -15.38
C GLU A 152 0.32 4.83 -15.27
N ILE A 153 0.72 5.47 -14.16
CA ILE A 153 2.13 5.78 -13.88
C ILE A 153 2.92 4.48 -13.63
N ALA A 154 2.35 3.55 -12.86
CA ALA A 154 2.97 2.28 -12.51
C ALA A 154 3.31 1.43 -13.75
N GLU A 155 2.44 1.41 -14.76
CA GLU A 155 2.69 0.71 -16.03
C GLU A 155 3.93 1.26 -16.76
N LYS A 156 4.10 2.58 -16.78
CA LYS A 156 5.28 3.22 -17.39
C LYS A 156 6.53 2.97 -16.56
N TRP A 157 6.40 2.98 -15.23
CA TRP A 157 7.51 2.71 -14.32
C TRP A 157 8.05 1.29 -14.41
N GLU A 158 7.19 0.27 -14.55
CA GLU A 158 7.65 -1.11 -14.68
C GLU A 158 8.53 -1.30 -15.91
N ASN A 159 8.10 -0.77 -17.06
CA ASN A 159 8.88 -0.83 -18.29
C ASN A 159 10.26 -0.15 -18.14
N TYR A 160 10.32 0.99 -17.44
CA TYR A 160 11.59 1.70 -17.20
C TYR A 160 12.48 0.93 -16.23
N THR A 161 11.96 0.59 -15.04
CA THR A 161 12.72 -0.03 -13.95
C THR A 161 13.18 -1.45 -14.27
N CYS A 162 12.41 -2.21 -15.07
CA CYS A 162 12.84 -3.53 -15.52
C CYS A 162 13.79 -3.48 -16.73
N ALA A 163 13.80 -2.39 -17.51
CA ALA A 163 14.71 -2.24 -18.66
C ALA A 163 16.08 -1.67 -18.27
N ASP A 164 16.12 -0.83 -17.24
CA ASP A 164 17.34 -0.21 -16.74
C ASP A 164 18.00 -1.09 -15.65
N LEU A 165 19.05 -1.81 -16.05
CA LEU A 165 19.79 -2.73 -15.19
C LEU A 165 20.57 -2.02 -14.06
N GLU A 166 20.82 -0.72 -14.20
CA GLU A 166 21.57 0.08 -13.21
C GLU A 166 20.69 0.55 -12.05
N VAL A 167 19.36 0.46 -12.16
CA VAL A 167 18.44 0.88 -11.09
C VAL A 167 18.74 0.12 -9.80
N GLU A 168 19.12 0.83 -8.75
CA GLU A 168 19.38 0.22 -7.45
C GLU A 168 18.09 -0.25 -6.77
N SER A 169 18.23 -1.22 -5.85
CA SER A 169 17.09 -1.61 -5.01
C SER A 169 16.57 -0.40 -4.24
N SER A 170 15.24 -0.34 -4.09
CA SER A 170 14.62 0.61 -3.18
C SER A 170 15.19 0.42 -1.77
N LYS A 171 15.10 1.47 -0.95
CA LYS A 171 15.55 1.40 0.45
C LYS A 171 14.37 1.10 1.37
N PRO A 172 14.55 0.28 2.42
CA PRO A 172 13.50 0.06 3.39
C PRO A 172 13.18 1.38 4.12
N LYS A 173 11.90 1.60 4.40
CA LYS A 173 11.42 2.73 5.22
C LYS A 173 11.72 2.51 6.70
N GLU A 174 11.66 1.26 7.14
CA GLU A 174 11.98 0.84 8.50
C GLU A 174 12.84 -0.43 8.47
N LYS A 175 13.75 -0.56 9.43
CA LYS A 175 14.53 -1.79 9.64
C LYS A 175 14.20 -2.37 11.01
N SER A 176 14.05 -3.69 11.06
CA SER A 176 13.76 -4.43 12.29
C SER A 176 14.51 -5.76 12.32
N VAL A 177 14.45 -6.45 13.44
CA VAL A 177 15.01 -7.80 13.61
C VAL A 177 13.89 -8.73 14.02
N TRP A 178 13.71 -9.81 13.28
CA TRP A 178 12.83 -10.91 13.68
C TRP A 178 13.65 -12.01 14.34
N VAL A 179 13.15 -12.53 15.46
CA VAL A 179 13.74 -13.67 16.17
C VAL A 179 12.82 -14.86 15.99
N ASN A 180 13.21 -15.81 15.13
CA ASN A 180 12.52 -17.09 15.05
C ASN A 180 12.89 -17.91 16.29
N ARG A 181 11.89 -18.18 17.14
CA ARG A 181 12.08 -18.91 18.40
C ARG A 181 12.23 -20.42 18.19
N ASN A 182 11.65 -20.97 17.14
CA ASN A 182 11.74 -22.40 16.81
C ASN A 182 13.16 -22.77 16.35
N GLU A 183 13.82 -21.86 15.64
CA GLU A 183 15.18 -22.06 15.12
C GLU A 183 16.28 -21.35 15.93
N TYR A 184 15.89 -20.56 16.94
CA TYR A 184 16.79 -19.68 17.70
C TYR A 184 17.64 -18.76 16.81
N ARG A 185 17.09 -18.35 15.65
CA ARG A 185 17.79 -17.56 14.64
C ARG A 185 17.23 -16.15 14.53
N ARG A 186 18.12 -15.20 14.26
CA ARG A 186 17.80 -13.78 14.06
C ARG A 186 17.90 -13.42 12.58
N TYR A 187 16.95 -12.63 12.12
CA TYR A 187 16.87 -12.17 10.74
C TYR A 187 16.73 -10.65 10.68
N ASN A 188 17.53 -10.01 9.83
CA ASN A 188 17.34 -8.59 9.53
C ASN A 188 16.19 -8.45 8.54
N VAL A 189 15.26 -7.56 8.87
CA VAL A 189 14.05 -7.32 8.07
C VAL A 189 14.01 -5.86 7.66
N GLY A 190 14.05 -5.60 6.36
CA GLY A 190 13.75 -4.30 5.79
C GLY A 190 12.27 -4.21 5.42
N LYS A 191 11.54 -3.25 5.97
CA LYS A 191 10.14 -2.99 5.65
C LYS A 191 10.04 -1.87 4.61
N PHE A 192 9.56 -2.18 3.42
CA PHE A 192 9.44 -1.24 2.31
C PHE A 192 8.03 -0.66 2.23
N LEU A 193 7.04 -1.48 2.57
CA LEU A 193 5.66 -1.10 2.80
C LEU A 193 5.16 -1.87 4.03
N ASP A 194 4.48 -1.20 4.95
CA ASP A 194 3.90 -1.82 6.15
C ASP A 194 2.55 -1.16 6.44
N ARG A 195 1.59 -1.36 5.52
CA ARG A 195 0.17 -1.01 5.71
C ARG A 195 -0.55 -2.21 6.34
N ASP A 196 -1.77 -2.01 6.81
CA ASP A 196 -2.54 -3.12 7.38
C ASP A 196 -2.88 -4.16 6.30
N GLU A 197 -3.43 -3.66 5.20
CA GLU A 197 -3.89 -4.41 4.03
C GLU A 197 -2.79 -4.75 3.00
N ALA A 198 -1.59 -4.19 3.16
CA ALA A 198 -0.48 -4.39 2.21
C ALA A 198 0.89 -4.25 2.90
N LYS A 199 1.63 -5.36 2.99
CA LYS A 199 3.00 -5.38 3.53
C LYS A 199 3.98 -5.86 2.46
N ILE A 200 5.17 -5.27 2.41
CA ILE A 200 6.28 -5.69 1.55
C ILE A 200 7.57 -5.60 2.36
N HIS A 201 8.13 -6.75 2.73
CA HIS A 201 9.33 -6.89 3.52
C HIS A 201 10.42 -7.65 2.74
N VAL A 202 11.67 -7.30 2.99
CA VAL A 202 12.84 -8.09 2.55
C VAL A 202 13.53 -8.64 3.78
N ILE A 203 13.77 -9.94 3.81
CA ILE A 203 14.46 -10.63 4.89
C ILE A 203 15.81 -11.13 4.39
N GLU A 204 16.89 -10.69 5.04
CA GLU A 204 18.24 -11.09 4.68
C GLU A 204 18.54 -12.52 5.18
N ASN A 205 19.25 -13.31 4.36
CA ASN A 205 19.72 -14.66 4.71
C ASN A 205 18.60 -15.59 5.22
N PHE A 206 17.40 -15.47 4.66
CA PHE A 206 16.22 -16.24 5.02
C PHE A 206 16.31 -17.73 4.65
N ILE A 207 16.67 -18.02 3.39
CA ILE A 207 16.86 -19.39 2.88
C ILE A 207 18.36 -19.69 2.80
N THR A 208 18.75 -20.91 3.15
CA THR A 208 20.15 -21.36 3.16
C THR A 208 20.52 -22.08 1.85
N ALA A 209 21.82 -22.24 1.61
CA ALA A 209 22.30 -22.99 0.44
C ALA A 209 21.85 -24.46 0.44
N GLU A 210 21.86 -25.10 1.61
CA GLU A 210 21.38 -26.49 1.79
C GLU A 210 19.89 -26.63 1.46
N GLU A 211 19.06 -25.68 1.92
CA GLU A 211 17.63 -25.66 1.60
C GLU A 211 17.37 -25.42 0.12
N CYS A 212 18.16 -24.55 -0.52
CA CYS A 212 18.11 -24.35 -1.96
C CYS A 212 18.49 -25.61 -2.74
N GLU A 213 19.54 -26.31 -2.35
CA GLU A 213 19.98 -27.57 -2.98
C GLU A 213 18.94 -28.68 -2.81
N ALA A 214 18.34 -28.79 -1.62
CA ALA A 214 17.27 -29.75 -1.35
C ALA A 214 16.04 -29.47 -2.24
N MET A 215 15.65 -28.20 -2.38
CA MET A 215 14.55 -27.79 -3.25
C MET A 215 14.84 -28.06 -4.73
N GLU A 216 16.06 -27.78 -5.20
CA GLU A 216 16.47 -28.05 -6.58
C GLU A 216 16.45 -29.55 -6.88
N SER A 217 17.03 -30.37 -5.99
CA SER A 217 17.07 -31.83 -6.13
C SER A 217 15.67 -32.44 -6.13
N ALA A 218 14.76 -31.92 -5.31
CA ALA A 218 13.37 -32.38 -5.26
C ALA A 218 12.56 -31.97 -6.52
N ALA A 219 12.95 -30.87 -7.16
CA ALA A 219 12.30 -30.31 -8.34
C ALA A 219 12.75 -30.96 -9.65
N GLU A 220 14.04 -31.26 -9.80
CA GLU A 220 14.66 -31.78 -11.03
C GLU A 220 13.83 -32.85 -11.76
N PRO A 221 13.33 -33.93 -11.11
CA PRO A 221 12.56 -34.97 -11.81
C PRO A 221 11.13 -34.55 -12.21
N ARG A 222 10.65 -33.37 -11.79
CA ARG A 222 9.26 -32.90 -11.94
C ARG A 222 9.14 -31.56 -12.67
N LEU A 223 10.25 -30.96 -13.08
CA LEU A 223 10.25 -29.66 -13.76
C LEU A 223 9.44 -29.73 -15.06
N HIS A 224 8.47 -28.83 -15.16
CA HIS A 224 7.64 -28.64 -16.34
C HIS A 224 7.40 -27.14 -16.58
N ARG A 225 7.00 -26.76 -17.79
CA ARG A 225 6.71 -25.36 -18.12
C ARG A 225 5.56 -24.85 -17.24
N ALA A 226 5.71 -23.63 -16.72
CA ALA A 226 4.70 -23.04 -15.85
C ALA A 226 3.37 -22.78 -16.59
N SER A 227 2.28 -23.01 -15.87
CA SER A 227 0.93 -22.60 -16.27
C SER A 227 0.45 -21.44 -15.40
N VAL A 228 -0.50 -20.65 -15.93
CA VAL A 228 -1.23 -19.62 -15.20
C VAL A 228 -2.69 -20.07 -15.05
N ALA A 229 -3.39 -19.55 -14.04
CA ALA A 229 -4.83 -19.76 -13.91
C ALA A 229 -5.57 -19.30 -15.18
N ASP A 230 -6.52 -20.10 -15.65
CA ASP A 230 -7.46 -19.66 -16.68
C ASP A 230 -8.74 -19.05 -16.06
N GLU A 231 -9.57 -18.43 -16.90
CA GLU A 231 -10.81 -17.77 -16.48
C GLU A 231 -11.90 -18.78 -16.04
N SER A 232 -11.68 -20.07 -16.23
CA SER A 232 -12.62 -21.16 -15.96
C SER A 232 -12.25 -21.98 -14.72
N GLY A 233 -11.24 -21.55 -13.95
CA GLY A 233 -10.78 -22.25 -12.75
C GLY A 233 -9.76 -23.39 -13.01
N GLY A 234 -9.27 -23.53 -14.24
CA GLY A 234 -8.22 -24.43 -14.67
C GLY A 234 -6.85 -23.75 -14.81
N SER A 235 -5.92 -24.37 -15.55
CA SER A 235 -4.59 -23.82 -15.82
C SER A 235 -4.23 -23.90 -17.30
N LYS A 236 -3.63 -22.84 -17.85
CA LYS A 236 -3.17 -22.76 -19.25
C LYS A 236 -1.70 -22.33 -19.34
N PHE A 237 -1.01 -22.78 -20.39
CA PHE A 237 0.29 -22.21 -20.73
C PHE A 237 0.11 -20.74 -21.17
N SER A 238 1.05 -19.88 -20.79
CA SER A 238 1.00 -18.46 -21.12
C SER A 238 2.36 -17.95 -21.56
N GLU A 239 2.37 -17.12 -22.60
CA GLU A 239 3.55 -16.35 -23.00
C GLU A 239 3.97 -15.34 -21.92
N ALA A 240 3.07 -15.03 -20.98
CA ALA A 240 3.33 -14.15 -19.85
C ALA A 240 4.18 -14.80 -18.73
N ARG A 241 4.36 -16.13 -18.75
CA ARG A 241 5.18 -16.89 -17.79
C ARG A 241 5.77 -18.14 -18.47
N LYS A 242 7.01 -18.04 -18.93
CA LYS A 242 7.73 -19.12 -19.64
C LYS A 242 8.61 -20.01 -18.77
N ALA A 243 8.82 -19.61 -17.53
CA ALA A 243 9.64 -20.31 -16.53
C ALA A 243 9.29 -21.80 -16.38
N MET A 244 10.28 -22.59 -15.97
CA MET A 244 10.07 -23.97 -15.52
C MET A 244 9.67 -23.98 -14.04
N GLN A 245 8.81 -24.91 -13.63
CA GLN A 245 8.38 -25.03 -12.24
C GLN A 245 8.16 -26.47 -11.79
N ALA A 246 8.21 -26.67 -10.48
CA ALA A 246 7.78 -27.90 -9.82
C ALA A 246 7.22 -27.58 -8.43
N GLY A 247 6.06 -28.15 -8.10
CA GLY A 247 5.50 -28.13 -6.74
C GLY A 247 6.10 -29.24 -5.90
N ILE A 248 6.58 -28.88 -4.72
CA ILE A 248 7.25 -29.77 -3.78
C ILE A 248 6.40 -29.88 -2.52
N LYS A 249 5.75 -31.03 -2.38
CA LYS A 249 4.98 -31.34 -1.18
C LYS A 249 5.89 -31.43 0.04
N VAL A 250 5.53 -30.69 1.07
CA VAL A 250 6.26 -30.66 2.33
C VAL A 250 5.98 -31.95 3.11
N ARG A 251 7.05 -32.62 3.55
CA ARG A 251 7.00 -33.82 4.40
C ARG A 251 7.12 -33.41 5.86
N TRP A 252 6.02 -32.91 6.42
CA TRP A 252 5.96 -32.42 7.81
C TRP A 252 6.39 -33.46 8.85
N GLU A 253 6.18 -34.74 8.57
CA GLU A 253 6.65 -35.83 9.42
C GLU A 253 8.17 -35.88 9.56
N LEU A 254 8.95 -35.17 8.73
CA LEU A 254 10.41 -35.11 8.80
C LEU A 254 10.93 -33.80 9.43
N GLU A 255 10.05 -32.87 9.83
CA GLU A 255 10.46 -31.61 10.48
C GLU A 255 11.31 -31.87 11.73
N HIS A 256 10.91 -32.83 12.57
CA HIS A 256 11.65 -33.21 13.79
C HIS A 256 13.03 -33.83 13.52
N LYS A 257 13.31 -34.22 12.27
CA LYS A 257 14.62 -34.72 11.82
C LYS A 257 15.44 -33.63 11.12
N SER A 258 14.98 -32.38 11.18
CA SER A 258 15.59 -31.24 10.50
C SER A 258 15.67 -31.42 8.98
N ASP A 259 14.64 -32.02 8.36
CA ASP A 259 14.54 -32.03 6.89
C ASP A 259 14.50 -30.58 6.38
N PRO A 260 15.39 -30.20 5.43
CA PRO A 260 15.58 -28.81 5.05
C PRO A 260 14.31 -28.19 4.43
N ILE A 261 13.50 -28.96 3.72
CA ILE A 261 12.28 -28.46 3.07
C ILE A 261 11.19 -28.22 4.13
N ALA A 262 11.04 -29.14 5.09
CA ALA A 262 10.08 -28.99 6.17
C ALA A 262 10.42 -27.82 7.09
N VAL A 263 11.69 -27.67 7.49
CA VAL A 263 12.14 -26.56 8.33
C VAL A 263 12.00 -25.22 7.60
N LEU A 264 12.32 -25.15 6.30
CA LEU A 264 12.10 -23.96 5.50
C LEU A 264 10.62 -23.55 5.47
N SER A 265 9.71 -24.50 5.23
CA SER A 265 8.28 -24.22 5.23
C SER A 265 7.81 -23.71 6.60
N ARG A 266 8.27 -24.34 7.69
CA ARG A 266 7.99 -23.86 9.06
C ARG A 266 8.42 -22.42 9.26
N ARG A 267 9.62 -22.05 8.79
CA ARG A 267 10.14 -20.69 8.87
C ARG A 267 9.26 -19.68 8.13
N VAL A 268 8.75 -20.04 6.96
CA VAL A 268 7.81 -19.19 6.19
C VAL A 268 6.50 -19.00 6.96
N TYR A 269 5.95 -20.08 7.51
CA TYR A 269 4.76 -20.04 8.35
C TYR A 269 4.93 -19.13 9.57
N ASP A 270 6.01 -19.31 10.32
CA ASP A 270 6.32 -18.53 11.53
C ASP A 270 6.47 -17.05 11.20
N TYR A 271 7.19 -16.72 10.12
CA TYR A 271 7.37 -15.34 9.71
C TYR A 271 6.07 -14.69 9.25
N THR A 272 5.25 -15.42 8.48
CA THR A 272 3.96 -14.91 8.02
C THR A 272 3.08 -14.54 9.20
N ASN A 273 2.91 -15.45 10.16
CA ASN A 273 2.11 -15.19 11.35
C ASN A 273 2.69 -14.07 12.24
N TYR A 274 4.02 -13.97 12.34
CA TYR A 274 4.66 -12.85 13.03
C TYR A 274 4.40 -11.50 12.35
N ALA A 275 4.53 -11.44 11.02
CA ALA A 275 4.45 -10.21 10.26
C ALA A 275 3.01 -9.70 10.12
N THR A 276 2.02 -10.60 10.12
CA THR A 276 0.63 -10.24 9.84
C THR A 276 -0.31 -10.38 11.02
N GLY A 277 0.00 -11.26 11.98
CA GLY A 277 -0.91 -11.56 13.09
C GLY A 277 -2.17 -12.33 12.69
N TYR A 278 -2.23 -12.91 11.48
CA TYR A 278 -3.44 -13.61 11.00
C TYR A 278 -3.81 -14.85 11.81
N GLY A 279 -2.86 -15.48 12.52
CA GLY A 279 -3.12 -16.72 13.24
C GLY A 279 -3.44 -17.89 12.30
N LEU A 280 -2.73 -17.98 11.17
CA LEU A 280 -2.88 -19.05 10.20
C LEU A 280 -2.64 -20.41 10.84
N GLU A 281 -3.41 -21.40 10.40
CA GLU A 281 -3.15 -22.81 10.68
C GLU A 281 -2.09 -23.38 9.72
N GLU A 282 -1.45 -24.48 10.11
CA GLU A 282 -0.39 -25.11 9.31
C GLU A 282 -0.87 -25.53 7.91
N PHE A 283 -2.14 -25.92 7.80
CA PHE A 283 -2.83 -26.29 6.56
C PHE A 283 -3.03 -25.11 5.59
N GLY A 284 -2.78 -23.87 6.04
CA GLY A 284 -2.75 -22.68 5.20
C GLY A 284 -1.57 -22.63 4.23
N GLN A 285 -0.56 -23.48 4.40
CA GLN A 285 0.62 -23.51 3.55
C GLN A 285 0.35 -24.31 2.27
N GLU A 286 0.45 -23.64 1.11
CA GLU A 286 0.58 -24.36 -0.15
C GLU A 286 1.95 -25.07 -0.23
N ASP A 287 2.06 -26.03 -1.15
CA ASP A 287 3.33 -26.68 -1.49
C ASP A 287 4.37 -25.63 -1.91
N LEU A 288 5.64 -25.89 -1.58
CA LEU A 288 6.74 -25.03 -2.00
C LEU A 288 6.94 -25.15 -3.51
N MET A 289 6.91 -24.03 -4.23
CA MET A 289 7.14 -24.00 -5.66
C MET A 289 8.59 -23.65 -5.98
N SER A 290 9.32 -24.58 -6.58
CA SER A 290 10.58 -24.26 -7.27
C SER A 290 10.24 -23.65 -8.63
N ILE A 291 10.74 -22.45 -8.92
CA ILE A 291 10.52 -21.76 -10.20
C ILE A 291 11.87 -21.31 -10.77
N GLN A 292 12.13 -21.63 -12.03
CA GLN A 292 13.38 -21.35 -12.73
C GLN A 292 13.13 -20.50 -13.98
N TYR A 293 13.76 -19.34 -14.01
CA TYR A 293 13.73 -18.38 -15.12
C TYR A 293 15.09 -18.38 -15.81
N PHE A 294 15.09 -18.46 -17.13
CA PHE A 294 16.28 -18.51 -17.95
C PHE A 294 16.49 -17.19 -18.70
N GLY A 295 17.76 -16.85 -18.89
CA GLY A 295 18.19 -15.67 -19.62
C GLY A 295 17.84 -15.70 -21.11
N LYS A 296 18.07 -14.59 -21.80
CA LYS A 296 17.91 -14.54 -23.26
C LYS A 296 18.85 -15.57 -23.91
N ASN A 297 18.30 -16.41 -24.77
CA ASN A 297 19.10 -17.32 -25.58
C ASN A 297 19.44 -16.65 -26.93
N TYR A 298 20.68 -16.16 -27.06
CA TYR A 298 21.15 -15.48 -28.27
C TYR A 298 21.27 -16.41 -29.50
N GLU A 299 21.39 -17.72 -29.30
CA GLU A 299 21.51 -18.70 -30.39
C GLU A 299 20.16 -19.08 -30.97
N SER A 300 19.15 -19.30 -30.12
CA SER A 300 17.78 -19.63 -30.56
C SER A 300 16.92 -18.39 -30.87
N GLY A 301 17.34 -17.21 -30.41
CA GLY A 301 16.55 -15.97 -30.51
C GLY A 301 15.37 -15.92 -29.54
N GLU A 302 15.32 -16.82 -28.55
CA GLU A 302 14.27 -16.86 -27.55
C GLU A 302 14.38 -15.67 -26.59
N GLU A 303 13.27 -14.95 -26.40
CA GLU A 303 13.19 -13.82 -25.49
C GLU A 303 13.36 -14.25 -24.02
N PRO A 304 13.94 -13.41 -23.16
CA PRO A 304 14.22 -13.74 -21.78
C PRO A 304 12.96 -14.07 -20.97
N ASP A 305 13.09 -14.99 -20.02
CA ASP A 305 11.99 -15.32 -19.13
C ASP A 305 11.64 -14.12 -18.23
N ARG A 306 10.33 -13.89 -18.07
CA ARG A 306 9.77 -12.94 -17.12
C ARG A 306 8.46 -13.46 -16.54
N TYR A 307 7.95 -12.76 -15.52
CA TYR A 307 6.55 -12.90 -15.11
C TYR A 307 5.92 -11.52 -15.14
N THR A 308 4.95 -11.30 -16.04
CA THR A 308 4.24 -10.02 -16.17
C THR A 308 3.54 -9.61 -14.87
N PRO A 309 3.19 -8.33 -14.69
CA PRO A 309 2.45 -7.85 -13.52
C PRO A 309 1.20 -8.67 -13.23
N HIS A 310 1.02 -9.07 -11.97
CA HIS A 310 -0.12 -9.85 -11.48
C HIS A 310 -0.30 -9.70 -9.95
N CYS A 311 -1.41 -10.22 -9.45
CA CYS A 311 -1.68 -10.39 -8.02
C CYS A 311 -1.75 -11.89 -7.69
N ASP A 312 -1.12 -12.30 -6.58
CA ASP A 312 -1.12 -13.71 -6.15
C ASP A 312 -2.43 -14.15 -5.50
N GLY A 313 -3.12 -13.22 -4.85
CA GLY A 313 -4.52 -13.32 -4.44
C GLY A 313 -5.31 -12.14 -4.99
N ASP A 314 -6.50 -11.92 -4.44
CA ASP A 314 -7.33 -10.78 -4.83
C ASP A 314 -6.66 -9.44 -4.47
N CYS A 315 -6.70 -8.50 -5.39
CA CYS A 315 -6.21 -7.13 -5.21
C CYS A 315 -7.27 -6.08 -5.61
N ASN A 316 -8.53 -6.43 -5.33
CA ASN A 316 -9.74 -5.71 -5.73
C ASN A 316 -10.31 -4.81 -4.62
N GLY A 317 -9.71 -4.78 -3.43
CA GLY A 317 -10.24 -4.03 -2.29
C GLY A 317 -11.52 -4.60 -1.67
N LEU A 318 -11.93 -5.80 -2.04
CA LEU A 318 -13.11 -6.46 -1.49
C LEU A 318 -12.74 -7.32 -0.28
N LYS A 319 -13.75 -7.79 0.45
CA LYS A 319 -13.53 -8.73 1.55
C LYS A 319 -12.94 -10.04 1.03
N HIS A 320 -11.97 -10.55 1.79
CA HIS A 320 -11.38 -11.87 1.62
C HIS A 320 -12.45 -12.97 1.59
N LYS A 321 -12.18 -14.01 0.80
CA LYS A 321 -12.98 -15.23 0.74
C LYS A 321 -12.17 -16.37 1.33
N ASP A 322 -12.76 -17.12 2.25
CA ASP A 322 -12.13 -18.30 2.85
C ASP A 322 -11.57 -19.24 1.79
N GLY A 323 -10.39 -19.78 2.05
CA GLY A 323 -9.64 -20.54 1.07
C GLY A 323 -8.72 -19.68 0.20
N GLY A 324 -8.93 -18.37 0.08
CA GLY A 324 -8.08 -17.48 -0.72
C GLY A 324 -6.65 -17.34 -0.17
N ARG A 325 -5.70 -16.99 -1.05
CA ARG A 325 -4.35 -16.62 -0.64
C ARG A 325 -4.35 -15.25 0.05
N VAL A 326 -3.45 -15.04 1.01
CA VAL A 326 -3.33 -13.81 1.81
C VAL A 326 -1.89 -13.30 1.95
N ALA A 327 -0.89 -14.16 1.70
CA ALA A 327 0.51 -13.78 1.73
C ALA A 327 1.37 -14.67 0.82
N THR A 328 2.52 -14.14 0.43
CA THR A 328 3.52 -14.82 -0.40
C THR A 328 4.91 -14.60 0.18
N MET A 329 5.73 -15.65 0.13
CA MET A 329 7.17 -15.58 0.36
C MET A 329 7.92 -16.01 -0.90
N VAL A 330 8.74 -15.12 -1.47
CA VAL A 330 9.64 -15.40 -2.60
C VAL A 330 11.08 -15.45 -2.10
N MET A 331 11.73 -16.60 -2.21
CA MET A 331 13.08 -16.87 -1.68
C MET A 331 14.05 -17.11 -2.84
N TYR A 332 15.26 -16.55 -2.79
CA TYR A 332 16.17 -16.52 -3.94
C TYR A 332 17.34 -17.50 -3.78
N CYS A 333 17.36 -18.54 -4.63
CA CYS A 333 18.36 -19.62 -4.62
C CYS A 333 19.42 -19.51 -5.70
N LYS A 334 19.12 -18.84 -6.82
CA LYS A 334 20.10 -18.48 -7.84
C LYS A 334 19.79 -17.09 -8.36
N ILE A 335 20.84 -16.28 -8.48
CA ILE A 335 20.76 -14.89 -8.89
C ILE A 335 21.25 -14.80 -10.34
N PRO A 336 20.49 -14.13 -11.22
CA PRO A 336 20.94 -13.93 -12.59
C PRO A 336 22.10 -12.94 -12.62
N ASP A 337 22.88 -12.97 -13.69
CA ASP A 337 23.95 -11.99 -13.90
C ASP A 337 23.36 -10.59 -14.14
N GLU A 338 22.25 -10.52 -14.90
CA GLU A 338 21.55 -9.28 -15.23
C GLU A 338 20.02 -9.48 -15.25
N GLY A 339 19.29 -8.51 -14.68
CA GLY A 339 17.83 -8.48 -14.66
C GLY A 339 17.22 -9.29 -13.51
N GLY A 340 15.99 -9.76 -13.68
CA GLY A 340 15.33 -10.65 -12.71
C GLY A 340 14.88 -10.01 -11.39
N ALA A 341 14.83 -8.68 -11.30
CA ALA A 341 14.26 -7.97 -10.15
C ALA A 341 12.78 -8.34 -9.90
N THR A 342 12.35 -8.20 -8.64
CA THR A 342 10.93 -8.22 -8.28
C THR A 342 10.45 -6.78 -8.18
N GLN A 343 9.46 -6.41 -8.99
CA GLN A 343 8.96 -5.04 -9.08
C GLN A 343 7.52 -4.98 -8.58
N PHE A 344 7.26 -4.12 -7.60
CA PHE A 344 5.91 -3.77 -7.16
C PHE A 344 5.55 -2.41 -7.76
N ARG A 345 4.85 -2.43 -8.89
CA ARG A 345 4.68 -1.24 -9.74
C ARG A 345 3.84 -0.15 -9.08
N ASN A 346 2.76 -0.53 -8.38
CA ASN A 346 1.83 0.43 -7.77
C ASN A 346 2.36 1.06 -6.48
N SER A 347 3.33 0.43 -5.82
CA SER A 347 4.01 0.97 -4.63
C SER A 347 5.39 1.57 -4.95
N GLY A 348 5.84 1.49 -6.21
CA GLY A 348 7.13 2.03 -6.66
C GLY A 348 8.33 1.33 -6.04
N ILE A 349 8.19 0.07 -5.60
CA ILE A 349 9.24 -0.68 -4.91
C ILE A 349 9.92 -1.63 -5.90
N HIS A 350 11.24 -1.45 -6.06
CA HIS A 350 12.11 -2.27 -6.89
C HIS A 350 13.07 -3.07 -6.01
N ILE A 351 13.14 -4.39 -6.18
CA ILE A 351 13.96 -5.28 -5.36
C ILE A 351 14.86 -6.13 -6.27
N LYS A 352 16.17 -5.83 -6.26
CA LYS A 352 17.16 -6.67 -6.93
C LYS A 352 17.39 -7.96 -6.14
N PRO A 353 17.42 -9.13 -6.81
CA PRO A 353 17.59 -10.41 -6.14
C PRO A 353 18.98 -10.53 -5.49
N ASN A 354 19.05 -11.09 -4.28
CA ASN A 354 20.30 -11.46 -3.63
C ASN A 354 20.19 -12.89 -3.07
N PHE A 355 21.26 -13.66 -3.15
CA PHE A 355 21.26 -15.06 -2.76
C PHE A 355 20.88 -15.19 -1.28
N GLY A 356 20.01 -16.17 -0.99
CA GLY A 356 19.57 -16.47 0.37
C GLY A 356 18.56 -15.48 0.95
N MET A 357 18.28 -14.34 0.30
CA MET A 357 17.26 -13.41 0.80
C MET A 357 15.85 -13.93 0.51
N ALA A 358 14.85 -13.30 1.14
CA ALA A 358 13.45 -13.48 0.78
C ALA A 358 12.70 -12.15 0.68
N THR A 359 11.76 -12.08 -0.24
CA THR A 359 10.78 -11.00 -0.37
C THR A 359 9.43 -11.52 0.09
N PHE A 360 8.95 -11.00 1.21
CA PHE A 360 7.63 -11.29 1.76
C PHE A 360 6.65 -10.20 1.40
N PHE A 361 5.41 -10.57 1.08
CA PHE A 361 4.32 -9.61 0.99
C PHE A 361 3.00 -10.23 1.39
N SER A 362 2.13 -9.42 2.02
CA SER A 362 0.77 -9.80 2.42
C SER A 362 -0.23 -8.79 1.88
N TYR A 363 -1.45 -9.25 1.63
CA TYR A 363 -2.47 -8.52 0.86
C TYR A 363 -3.87 -8.63 1.45
N MET A 364 -3.96 -8.81 2.78
CA MET A 364 -5.21 -8.80 3.54
C MET A 364 -5.05 -7.95 4.81
N GLY A 365 -6.00 -7.05 5.08
CA GLY A 365 -6.04 -6.25 6.29
C GLY A 365 -6.57 -7.03 7.49
N SER A 366 -6.42 -6.46 8.69
CA SER A 366 -7.00 -7.01 9.91
C SER A 366 -8.53 -7.01 9.91
N ASP A 367 -9.13 -6.15 9.08
CA ASP A 367 -10.57 -6.08 8.80
C ASP A 367 -11.05 -7.09 7.73
N GLY A 368 -10.13 -7.88 7.18
CA GLY A 368 -10.37 -8.84 6.11
C GLY A 368 -10.53 -8.21 4.72
N MET A 369 -10.27 -6.91 4.56
CA MET A 369 -10.24 -6.28 3.25
C MET A 369 -8.95 -6.62 2.50
N MET A 370 -9.07 -6.97 1.23
CA MET A 370 -7.92 -7.28 0.39
C MET A 370 -7.21 -6.00 -0.07
N ASP A 371 -5.93 -6.13 -0.44
CA ASP A 371 -5.16 -5.03 -1.03
C ASP A 371 -5.87 -4.41 -2.25
N THR A 372 -5.59 -3.13 -2.52
CA THR A 372 -6.09 -2.38 -3.69
C THR A 372 -5.05 -2.30 -4.82
N GLY A 373 -4.09 -3.23 -4.81
CA GLY A 373 -3.07 -3.42 -5.84
C GLY A 373 -1.67 -2.93 -5.45
N PHE A 374 -1.41 -2.46 -4.22
CA PHE A 374 -0.05 -2.08 -3.79
C PHE A 374 0.96 -3.24 -3.83
N THR A 375 0.49 -4.49 -3.70
CA THR A 375 1.32 -5.70 -3.80
C THR A 375 1.27 -6.35 -5.19
N GLU A 376 0.62 -5.71 -6.17
CA GLU A 376 0.71 -6.16 -7.56
C GLU A 376 2.16 -6.09 -8.02
N HIS A 377 2.67 -7.21 -8.52
CA HIS A 377 4.09 -7.39 -8.73
C HIS A 377 4.41 -8.14 -10.02
N SER A 378 5.63 -7.97 -10.50
CA SER A 378 6.20 -8.67 -11.64
C SER A 378 7.60 -9.21 -11.32
N GLY A 379 8.00 -10.23 -12.06
CA GLY A 379 9.40 -10.60 -12.22
C GLY A 379 9.93 -9.93 -13.48
N CYS A 380 10.83 -8.96 -13.34
CA CYS A 380 11.52 -8.35 -14.47
C CYS A 380 12.23 -9.41 -15.31
N PRO A 381 12.41 -9.18 -16.62
CA PRO A 381 13.11 -10.11 -17.49
C PRO A 381 14.48 -10.50 -16.96
N VAL A 382 14.84 -11.78 -17.04
CA VAL A 382 16.21 -12.24 -16.80
C VAL A 382 17.00 -12.01 -18.07
N THR A 383 17.80 -10.96 -18.15
CA THR A 383 18.53 -10.62 -19.39
C THR A 383 19.69 -11.59 -19.61
N LYS A 384 20.39 -11.98 -18.54
CA LYS A 384 21.58 -12.84 -18.60
C LYS A 384 21.69 -13.74 -17.38
N GLY A 385 22.10 -14.98 -17.60
CA GLY A 385 22.19 -16.02 -16.55
C GLY A 385 20.83 -16.61 -16.21
N ASP A 386 20.73 -17.25 -15.04
CA ASP A 386 19.48 -17.89 -14.60
C ASP A 386 19.08 -17.39 -13.22
N LYS A 387 17.77 -17.30 -13.00
CA LYS A 387 17.18 -17.02 -11.69
C LYS A 387 16.40 -18.24 -11.21
N LYS A 388 16.71 -18.74 -10.02
CA LYS A 388 15.95 -19.81 -9.35
C LYS A 388 15.39 -19.27 -8.05
N ILE A 389 14.08 -19.40 -7.88
CA ILE A 389 13.37 -18.99 -6.68
C ILE A 389 12.57 -20.16 -6.10
N VAL A 390 12.35 -20.10 -4.79
CA VAL A 390 11.36 -20.92 -4.10
C VAL A 390 10.25 -19.98 -3.65
N THR A 391 9.01 -20.29 -4.00
CA THR A 391 7.84 -19.49 -3.61
C THR A 391 6.90 -20.31 -2.77
N GLN A 392 6.35 -19.71 -1.72
CA GLN A 392 5.26 -20.30 -0.94
C GLN A 392 4.12 -19.30 -0.80
N TRP A 393 2.90 -19.79 -1.03
CA TRP A 393 1.68 -19.02 -0.81
C TRP A 393 0.98 -19.51 0.45
N MET A 394 0.37 -18.56 1.15
CA MET A 394 -0.33 -18.79 2.41
C MET A 394 -1.81 -18.47 2.22
N ARG A 395 -2.69 -19.34 2.70
CA ARG A 395 -4.15 -19.21 2.64
C ARG A 395 -4.77 -19.01 4.01
N TYR A 396 -5.84 -18.24 4.06
CA TYR A 396 -6.65 -18.01 5.26
C TYR A 396 -8.03 -18.65 5.09
N GLY A 397 -8.61 -19.14 6.19
CA GLY A 397 -9.91 -19.82 6.17
C GLY A 397 -9.83 -21.26 5.64
N VAL A 398 -8.70 -21.94 5.82
CA VAL A 398 -8.53 -23.37 5.53
C VAL A 398 -8.12 -24.13 6.78
N ASP A 399 -8.50 -25.38 6.84
CA ASP A 399 -8.23 -26.28 7.97
C ASP A 399 -7.95 -27.71 7.45
N LYS A 400 -7.79 -28.67 8.36
CA LYS A 400 -7.53 -30.08 8.01
C LYS A 400 -8.65 -30.73 7.17
N ASP A 401 -9.91 -30.34 7.41
CA ASP A 401 -11.13 -30.89 6.80
C ASP A 401 -11.50 -30.10 5.52
N ASN A 402 -11.07 -28.84 5.43
CA ASN A 402 -11.20 -27.91 4.32
C ASN A 402 -9.82 -27.47 3.81
N HIS A 403 -9.01 -28.45 3.42
CA HIS A 403 -7.65 -28.22 2.94
C HIS A 403 -7.65 -27.31 1.70
N TRP A 404 -6.57 -26.59 1.45
CA TRP A 404 -6.51 -25.64 0.32
C TRP A 404 -6.74 -26.30 -1.05
N THR A 405 -6.40 -27.57 -1.20
CA THR A 405 -6.68 -28.37 -2.42
C THR A 405 -8.17 -28.61 -2.67
N SER A 406 -9.04 -28.30 -1.70
CA SER A 406 -10.49 -28.35 -1.87
C SER A 406 -11.03 -27.20 -2.70
N TRP A 407 -10.21 -26.18 -3.01
CA TRP A 407 -10.59 -24.97 -3.72
C TRP A 407 -9.89 -24.88 -5.07
N ASN A 408 -10.61 -24.45 -6.11
CA ASN A 408 -10.02 -24.18 -7.42
C ASN A 408 -9.25 -22.84 -7.42
N THR A 409 -8.66 -22.48 -8.56
CA THR A 409 -7.88 -21.23 -8.70
C THR A 409 -8.71 -19.95 -8.57
N MET A 410 -10.05 -20.04 -8.61
CA MET A 410 -10.98 -18.93 -8.37
C MET A 410 -11.48 -18.88 -6.92
N GLY A 411 -11.01 -19.76 -6.04
CA GLY A 411 -11.50 -19.83 -4.67
C GLY A 411 -12.94 -20.35 -4.58
N VAL A 412 -13.33 -21.27 -5.47
CA VAL A 412 -14.59 -22.03 -5.38
C VAL A 412 -14.29 -23.46 -4.94
N LYS A 413 -15.05 -23.97 -3.97
CA LYS A 413 -14.87 -25.32 -3.45
C LYS A 413 -15.27 -26.35 -4.51
N HIS A 414 -14.43 -27.34 -4.78
CA HIS A 414 -14.70 -28.37 -5.79
C HIS A 414 -16.00 -29.15 -5.50
N SER A 415 -16.39 -29.30 -4.23
CA SER A 415 -17.66 -29.93 -3.85
C SER A 415 -18.90 -29.12 -4.24
N GLU A 416 -18.74 -27.82 -4.45
CA GLU A 416 -19.83 -26.89 -4.82
C GLU A 416 -19.89 -26.67 -6.33
N ALA A 417 -18.80 -26.93 -7.06
CA ALA A 417 -18.68 -26.74 -8.50
C ALA A 417 -19.44 -27.76 -9.37
N TYR A 418 -20.06 -28.80 -8.78
CA TYR A 418 -20.79 -29.85 -9.50
C TYR A 418 -22.32 -29.80 -9.30
N ASN A 419 -22.86 -28.73 -8.70
CA ASN A 419 -24.29 -28.59 -8.41
C ASN A 419 -25.05 -27.60 -9.31
N ASP A 420 -24.48 -27.14 -10.42
CA ASP A 420 -25.16 -26.34 -11.44
C ASP A 420 -25.19 -27.04 -12.81
#